data_AF-A0A9X0CM23-F1
#
_entry.id   AF-A0A9X0CM23-F1
#
_cell.length_a   1.000
_cell.length_b   1.000
_cell.length_c   1.000
_cell.angle_alpha   90.00
_cell.angle_beta   90.00
_cell.angle_gamma   90.00
#
_symmetry.space_group_name_H-M   'P 1'
#
loop_
_entity.id
_entity.type
_entity.pdbx_description
1 polymer ?
#
loop_
_entity_poly.entity_id
_entity_poly.type
_entity_poly.pdbx_seq_one_letter_code
_entity_poly.pdbx_strand_id
1 'polypeptide(L)'
;MHGTCPDWIGGEKEALEGFSWRGGSERDTTGILLWSKPYVKTLPVVKRVRFDSTSTVKDCATIFALSTMTSSAQIYNLTQNIQEDDLQHLQLFTEYGKLAMEDSNIKPFQRLMFLVRDWSFPYEAAYGSEGGGKILEKRLRMTEKQHSELMQVRKHVKSCFNDIGCFLMPHPGLKVATNPTFDGSLKDIDDEFKENLRELTPSVLSCENLVVKSINGGEVTCRGLLEYFKAYMKIFQGEELPEPKSMLLATAEANNLAALASSKDSYTKRMETSVWWRHAILSSA
;
A
#
# COMPACT_ATOMS: atom_id res chain seq x y z
N MET A 1 -17.79 23.47 9.15
CA MET A 1 -17.01 23.50 7.88
C MET A 1 -15.57 23.80 8.24
N HIS A 2 -14.58 23.04 7.76
CA HIS A 2 -13.16 23.33 8.01
C HIS A 2 -12.30 22.93 6.80
N GLY A 3 -11.55 23.90 6.26
CA GLY A 3 -10.22 23.65 5.72
C GLY A 3 -10.08 22.79 4.46
N THR A 4 -10.94 22.94 3.46
CA THR A 4 -10.54 22.61 2.08
C THR A 4 -9.72 23.78 1.52
N CYS A 5 -8.40 23.64 1.47
CA CYS A 5 -7.58 24.54 0.65
C CYS A 5 -7.99 24.33 -0.83
N PRO A 6 -8.22 25.40 -1.63
CA PRO A 6 -8.70 25.25 -3.01
C PRO A 6 -7.67 24.56 -3.92
N ASP A 7 -6.39 24.64 -3.60
CA ASP A 7 -5.38 23.73 -4.13
C ASP A 7 -4.60 23.12 -2.95
N TRP A 8 -4.53 21.80 -2.89
CA TRP A 8 -3.96 21.06 -1.75
C TRP A 8 -2.47 20.76 -1.91
N ILE A 9 -1.93 20.96 -3.12
CA ILE A 9 -0.58 20.55 -3.55
C ILE A 9 0.56 21.37 -2.90
N GLY A 10 0.25 22.52 -2.30
CA GLY A 10 1.21 23.45 -1.70
C GLY A 10 1.44 24.72 -2.52
N GLY A 11 2.29 25.61 -2.03
CA GLY A 11 2.68 26.84 -2.71
C GLY A 11 3.84 26.67 -3.69
N GLU A 12 3.87 27.45 -4.77
CA GLU A 12 4.93 27.41 -5.80
C GLU A 12 6.36 27.60 -5.28
N LYS A 13 6.53 28.21 -4.10
CA LYS A 13 7.84 28.42 -3.44
C LYS A 13 8.00 27.68 -2.10
N GLU A 14 7.08 26.79 -1.77
CA GLU A 14 7.10 25.99 -0.54
C GLU A 14 7.98 24.75 -0.74
N ALA A 15 8.84 24.43 0.24
CA ALA A 15 9.70 23.25 0.18
C ALA A 15 8.93 21.98 0.59
N LEU A 16 9.29 20.82 0.02
CA LEU A 16 8.60 19.56 0.29
C LEU A 16 9.07 18.94 1.61
N GLU A 17 8.38 19.27 2.70
CA GLU A 17 8.54 18.62 4.01
C GLU A 17 7.76 17.30 4.12
N GLY A 18 8.23 16.36 4.93
CA GLY A 18 7.54 15.08 5.15
C GLY A 18 8.47 13.96 5.63
N PHE A 19 8.42 12.82 4.94
CA PHE A 19 9.49 11.82 5.03
C PHE A 19 10.76 12.38 4.39
N SER A 20 11.93 11.87 4.81
CA SER A 20 13.20 12.21 4.18
C SER A 20 13.20 11.78 2.71
N TRP A 21 13.74 12.62 1.85
CA TRP A 21 13.94 12.36 0.42
C TRP A 21 15.15 13.18 -0.06
N ARG A 22 15.87 12.69 -1.07
CA ARG A 22 17.01 13.38 -1.70
C ARG A 22 17.28 12.84 -3.11
N GLY A 23 18.01 13.63 -3.90
CA GLY A 23 18.67 13.13 -5.11
C GLY A 23 20.00 12.41 -4.80
N GLY A 24 20.49 11.64 -5.76
CA GLY A 24 21.75 10.87 -5.66
C GLY A 24 21.56 9.40 -6.05
N SER A 25 22.67 8.66 -6.16
CA SER A 25 22.65 7.21 -6.43
C SER A 25 22.42 6.36 -5.16
N GLU A 26 22.67 6.93 -3.99
CA GLU A 26 22.54 6.27 -2.69
C GLU A 26 21.13 6.43 -2.11
N ARG A 27 20.53 5.32 -1.66
CA ARG A 27 19.21 5.30 -1.02
C ARG A 27 19.08 6.29 0.13
N ASP A 28 17.85 6.68 0.44
CA ASP A 28 17.52 7.47 1.64
C ASP A 28 16.66 6.65 2.61
N THR A 29 15.48 6.21 2.16
CA THR A 29 14.60 5.29 2.92
C THR A 29 15.29 3.93 3.17
N THR A 30 15.15 3.41 4.39
CA THR A 30 15.51 2.02 4.73
C THR A 30 14.40 1.38 5.57
N GLY A 31 13.91 0.20 5.17
CA GLY A 31 12.89 -0.53 5.90
C GLY A 31 11.48 0.06 5.77
N ILE A 32 10.69 0.00 6.85
CA ILE A 32 9.27 0.40 6.88
C ILE A 32 9.09 1.60 7.83
N LEU A 33 8.86 2.78 7.25
CA LEU A 33 8.57 4.05 7.93
C LEU A 33 7.06 4.37 7.90
N LEU A 34 6.47 4.64 9.07
CA LEU A 34 5.08 5.08 9.19
C LEU A 34 5.02 6.54 9.66
N TRP A 35 4.05 7.31 9.16
CA TRP A 35 3.86 8.68 9.62
C TRP A 35 3.35 8.70 11.06
N SER A 36 4.03 9.44 11.94
CA SER A 36 3.81 9.39 13.40
C SER A 36 2.40 9.82 13.83
N LYS A 37 1.74 10.69 13.04
CA LYS A 37 0.39 11.20 13.31
C LYS A 37 -0.65 10.48 12.43
N PRO A 38 -1.45 9.53 12.96
CA PRO A 38 -2.49 8.88 12.18
C PRO A 38 -3.60 9.88 11.81
N TYR A 39 -3.79 10.10 10.50
CA TYR A 39 -4.81 11.01 9.98
C TYR A 39 -6.21 10.41 10.07
N VAL A 40 -6.88 10.54 11.22
CA VAL A 40 -8.31 10.23 11.36
C VAL A 40 -9.11 11.07 10.35
N LYS A 41 -9.77 10.40 9.41
CA LYS A 41 -10.84 10.97 8.57
C LYS A 41 -12.13 10.24 8.94
N THR A 42 -13.24 10.96 9.03
CA THR A 42 -14.58 10.34 9.08
C THR A 42 -14.90 9.79 7.71
N LEU A 43 -14.49 8.55 7.50
CA LEU A 43 -14.83 7.69 6.38
C LEU A 43 -15.90 6.69 6.84
N PRO A 44 -16.46 5.91 5.91
CA PRO A 44 -16.75 4.50 6.14
C PRO A 44 -15.45 3.67 6.43
N VAL A 45 -14.68 4.06 7.47
CA VAL A 45 -13.47 3.39 8.04
C VAL A 45 -12.12 3.53 7.23
N VAL A 46 -10.95 3.18 7.80
CA VAL A 46 -9.59 3.86 7.73
C VAL A 46 -8.40 2.83 7.74
N LYS A 47 -7.13 2.93 7.26
CA LYS A 47 -6.27 3.74 6.31
C LYS A 47 -4.91 3.00 5.98
N ARG A 48 -3.88 3.65 5.36
CA ARG A 48 -2.60 3.05 4.83
C ARG A 48 -1.34 3.98 4.83
N VAL A 49 -0.13 3.44 4.52
CA VAL A 49 1.16 4.08 4.07
C VAL A 49 1.95 3.12 3.08
N ARG A 50 3.09 3.50 2.46
CA ARG A 50 3.81 2.88 1.28
C ARG A 50 5.37 3.02 1.33
N PHE A 51 6.16 2.30 0.49
CA PHE A 51 7.66 2.29 0.44
C PHE A 51 8.36 2.31 -0.94
N ASP A 52 9.69 2.53 -0.92
CA ASP A 52 10.70 2.28 -1.97
C ASP A 52 11.98 1.57 -1.39
N SER A 53 13.09 1.45 -2.15
CA SER A 53 14.13 0.43 -1.87
C SER A 53 15.57 0.71 -2.37
N THR A 54 16.56 0.39 -1.53
CA THR A 54 17.62 -0.58 -1.92
C THR A 54 17.84 -1.58 -0.79
N SER A 55 18.04 -2.85 -1.14
CA SER A 55 18.14 -4.00 -0.24
C SER A 55 18.52 -5.25 -1.06
N THR A 56 18.81 -6.42 -0.46
CA THR A 56 18.94 -7.64 -1.28
C THR A 56 17.60 -8.01 -1.93
N VAL A 57 17.58 -8.83 -2.98
CA VAL A 57 16.31 -9.27 -3.61
C VAL A 57 15.36 -9.89 -2.58
N LYS A 58 15.90 -10.64 -1.61
CA LYS A 58 15.14 -11.21 -0.49
C LYS A 58 14.58 -10.13 0.45
N ASP A 59 15.39 -9.14 0.83
CA ASP A 59 14.94 -8.06 1.72
C ASP A 59 13.91 -7.16 1.03
N CYS A 60 14.09 -6.87 -0.27
CA CYS A 60 13.11 -6.16 -1.09
C CYS A 60 11.79 -6.95 -1.17
N ALA A 61 11.85 -8.25 -1.47
CA ALA A 61 10.68 -9.12 -1.45
C ALA A 61 10.02 -9.17 -0.06
N THR A 62 10.80 -9.11 1.02
CA THR A 62 10.32 -9.11 2.41
C THR A 62 9.62 -7.79 2.78
N ILE A 63 10.21 -6.64 2.46
CA ILE A 63 9.59 -5.31 2.67
C ILE A 63 8.32 -5.17 1.81
N PHE A 64 8.37 -5.63 0.55
CA PHE A 64 7.22 -5.63 -0.34
C PHE A 64 6.12 -6.60 0.13
N ALA A 65 6.48 -7.78 0.65
CA ALA A 65 5.55 -8.73 1.25
C ALA A 65 4.84 -8.14 2.48
N LEU A 66 5.62 -7.61 3.43
CA LEU A 66 5.09 -6.99 4.64
C LEU A 66 4.18 -5.80 4.30
N SER A 67 4.56 -4.94 3.36
CA SER A 67 3.70 -3.83 2.91
C SER A 67 2.45 -4.28 2.17
N THR A 68 2.52 -5.32 1.33
CA THR A 68 1.35 -5.86 0.61
C THR A 68 0.35 -6.58 1.53
N MET A 69 0.84 -7.36 2.50
CA MET A 69 -0.01 -8.05 3.47
C MET A 69 -0.65 -7.09 4.48
N THR A 70 0.05 -6.03 4.89
CA THR A 70 -0.45 -5.09 5.91
C THR A 70 -1.25 -3.93 5.34
N SER A 71 -0.95 -3.46 4.13
CA SER A 71 -1.74 -2.42 3.45
C SER A 71 -3.05 -2.97 2.87
N SER A 72 -4.02 -2.09 2.63
CA SER A 72 -5.23 -2.35 1.83
C SER A 72 -5.14 -1.79 0.41
N ALA A 73 -4.00 -1.20 0.05
CA ALA A 73 -3.57 -0.97 -1.31
C ALA A 73 -2.05 -0.94 -1.33
N GLN A 74 -1.46 -1.87 -2.07
CA GLN A 74 -0.09 -1.70 -2.50
C GLN A 74 -0.10 -0.78 -3.73
N ILE A 75 0.72 0.27 -3.70
CA ILE A 75 0.99 1.07 -4.90
C ILE A 75 2.42 0.72 -5.33
N TYR A 76 2.54 -0.02 -6.42
CA TYR A 76 3.82 -0.49 -6.93
C TYR A 76 4.49 0.63 -7.73
N ASN A 77 5.61 1.18 -7.24
CA ASN A 77 6.32 2.24 -7.95
C ASN A 77 7.27 1.61 -8.98
N LEU A 78 7.03 1.88 -10.26
CA LEU A 78 7.85 1.38 -11.38
C LEU A 78 8.37 2.55 -12.21
N THR A 79 9.48 2.36 -12.92
CA THR A 79 10.12 3.41 -13.72
C THR A 79 9.99 3.08 -15.21
N GLN A 80 9.50 4.03 -16.00
CA GLN A 80 9.28 4.00 -17.45
C GLN A 80 8.31 2.95 -18.01
N ASN A 81 8.17 1.76 -17.42
CA ASN A 81 7.29 0.71 -17.93
C ASN A 81 6.83 -0.29 -16.85
N ILE A 82 6.12 -1.33 -17.30
CA ILE A 82 5.93 -2.59 -16.55
C ILE A 82 6.66 -3.68 -17.33
N GLN A 83 7.69 -4.27 -16.72
CA GLN A 83 8.52 -5.34 -17.30
C GLN A 83 8.00 -6.72 -16.86
N GLU A 84 8.64 -7.82 -17.27
CA GLU A 84 8.18 -9.18 -16.89
C GLU A 84 8.72 -9.59 -15.51
N ASP A 85 9.91 -9.13 -15.16
CA ASP A 85 10.54 -9.27 -13.84
C ASP A 85 9.79 -8.48 -12.76
N ASP A 86 9.23 -7.30 -13.07
CA ASP A 86 8.25 -6.61 -12.21
C ASP A 86 7.06 -7.53 -11.84
N LEU A 87 6.62 -8.37 -12.77
CA LEU A 87 5.54 -9.33 -12.53
C LEU A 87 6.03 -10.57 -11.78
N GLN A 88 7.26 -11.04 -12.03
CA GLN A 88 7.88 -12.14 -11.27
C GLN A 88 8.10 -11.76 -9.80
N HIS A 89 8.41 -10.51 -9.46
CA HIS A 89 8.42 -10.04 -8.06
C HIS A 89 7.07 -10.21 -7.35
N LEU A 90 5.95 -10.29 -8.09
CA LEU A 90 4.63 -10.57 -7.52
C LEU A 90 4.37 -12.07 -7.27
N GLN A 91 5.18 -12.98 -7.83
CA GLN A 91 4.98 -14.43 -7.82
C GLN A 91 4.90 -15.03 -6.40
N LEU A 92 5.66 -14.49 -5.44
CA LEU A 92 5.59 -14.90 -4.03
C LEU A 92 4.18 -14.72 -3.43
N PHE A 93 3.50 -13.62 -3.79
CA PHE A 93 2.14 -13.32 -3.34
C PHE A 93 1.09 -14.13 -4.08
N THR A 94 1.43 -14.63 -5.27
CA THR A 94 0.54 -15.49 -6.04
C THR A 94 0.40 -16.88 -5.44
N GLU A 95 1.49 -17.50 -4.98
CA GLU A 95 1.40 -18.83 -4.32
C GLU A 95 0.85 -18.73 -2.89
N TYR A 96 1.19 -17.69 -2.12
CA TYR A 96 0.49 -17.41 -0.86
C TYR A 96 -1.01 -17.20 -1.08
N GLY A 97 -1.35 -16.37 -2.06
CA GLY A 97 -2.74 -16.00 -2.32
C GLY A 97 -3.57 -17.16 -2.84
N LYS A 98 -2.98 -18.06 -3.62
CA LYS A 98 -3.58 -19.33 -4.03
C LYS A 98 -3.93 -20.21 -2.83
N LEU A 99 -3.02 -20.43 -1.87
CA LEU A 99 -3.36 -21.21 -0.67
C LEU A 99 -4.46 -20.55 0.17
N ALA A 100 -4.41 -19.23 0.35
CA ALA A 100 -5.46 -18.49 1.04
C ALA A 100 -6.83 -18.56 0.31
N MET A 101 -6.82 -18.74 -1.02
CA MET A 101 -8.01 -18.96 -1.85
C MET A 101 -8.49 -20.43 -1.88
N GLU A 102 -7.62 -21.39 -1.59
CA GLU A 102 -7.99 -22.80 -1.42
C GLU A 102 -8.71 -23.04 -0.08
N ASP A 103 -8.25 -22.39 1.00
CA ASP A 103 -8.92 -22.41 2.31
C ASP A 103 -10.15 -21.46 2.41
N SER A 104 -10.29 -20.46 1.52
CA SER A 104 -11.42 -19.53 1.55
C SER A 104 -11.72 -18.90 0.19
N ASN A 105 -13.00 -18.77 -0.19
CA ASN A 105 -13.41 -18.09 -1.44
C ASN A 105 -13.24 -16.55 -1.42
N ILE A 106 -12.30 -16.02 -0.62
CA ILE A 106 -12.04 -14.59 -0.41
C ILE A 106 -10.65 -14.27 -0.95
N LYS A 107 -10.53 -13.19 -1.73
CA LYS A 107 -9.22 -12.75 -2.22
C LYS A 107 -8.35 -12.22 -1.06
N PRO A 108 -7.08 -12.61 -0.96
CA PRO A 108 -6.18 -12.24 0.15
C PRO A 108 -5.81 -10.75 0.19
N PHE A 109 -5.80 -10.09 -0.98
CA PHE A 109 -5.39 -8.70 -1.12
C PHE A 109 -6.50 -7.85 -1.73
N GLN A 110 -6.48 -6.56 -1.42
CA GLN A 110 -7.57 -5.65 -1.77
C GLN A 110 -7.25 -4.89 -3.06
N ARG A 111 -6.48 -3.81 -3.01
CA ARG A 111 -6.07 -3.05 -4.21
C ARG A 111 -4.59 -3.24 -4.52
N LEU A 112 -4.26 -3.34 -5.81
CA LEU A 112 -2.93 -3.10 -6.35
C LEU A 112 -3.03 -1.94 -7.33
N MET A 113 -2.13 -0.97 -7.26
CA MET A 113 -2.04 0.08 -8.28
C MET A 113 -0.61 0.18 -8.79
N PHE A 114 -0.41 -0.13 -10.06
CA PHE A 114 0.85 0.14 -10.75
C PHE A 114 0.98 1.65 -10.96
N LEU A 115 2.07 2.25 -10.50
CA LEU A 115 2.39 3.66 -10.74
C LEU A 115 3.65 3.70 -11.59
N VAL A 116 3.46 3.86 -12.90
CA VAL A 116 4.57 3.98 -13.85
C VAL A 116 5.02 5.42 -13.87
N ARG A 117 6.21 5.67 -13.32
CA ARG A 117 6.91 6.95 -13.33
C ARG A 117 7.52 7.19 -14.69
N ASP A 118 7.65 8.47 -15.07
CA ASP A 118 8.46 8.92 -16.19
C ASP A 118 8.07 8.22 -17.50
N TRP A 119 6.76 8.10 -17.74
CA TRP A 119 6.21 7.46 -18.93
C TRP A 119 6.46 8.31 -20.18
N SER A 120 7.23 7.77 -21.13
CA SER A 120 7.72 8.51 -22.30
C SER A 120 6.85 8.38 -23.56
N PHE A 121 5.69 7.71 -23.47
CA PHE A 121 4.89 7.32 -24.65
C PHE A 121 3.42 7.78 -24.57
N PRO A 122 3.12 9.06 -24.25
CA PRO A 122 1.74 9.56 -24.14
C PRO A 122 0.92 9.40 -25.43
N TYR A 123 1.60 9.30 -26.58
CA TYR A 123 1.00 9.04 -27.89
C TYR A 123 0.58 7.58 -28.13
N GLU A 124 1.11 6.60 -27.37
CA GLU A 124 0.60 5.22 -27.35
C GLU A 124 -0.52 5.05 -26.31
N ALA A 125 -0.33 5.65 -25.13
CA ALA A 125 -1.31 5.69 -24.06
C ALA A 125 -1.09 6.98 -23.26
N ALA A 126 -2.12 7.82 -23.20
CA ALA A 126 -2.09 9.10 -22.48
C ALA A 126 -1.75 8.93 -20.99
N TYR A 127 -1.32 10.03 -20.36
CA TYR A 127 -1.13 10.06 -18.91
C TYR A 127 -2.43 9.82 -18.12
N GLY A 128 -2.29 9.63 -16.82
CA GLY A 128 -3.43 9.38 -15.92
C GLY A 128 -3.86 7.93 -15.84
N SER A 129 -5.07 7.72 -15.31
CA SER A 129 -5.64 6.40 -15.04
C SER A 129 -6.09 5.65 -16.32
N GLU A 130 -6.57 6.37 -17.34
CA GLU A 130 -7.17 5.74 -18.54
C GLU A 130 -6.11 5.05 -19.43
N GLY A 131 -5.00 5.74 -19.71
CA GLY A 131 -3.88 5.14 -20.43
C GLY A 131 -3.21 4.03 -19.62
N GLY A 132 -3.11 4.20 -18.30
CA GLY A 132 -2.64 3.17 -17.39
C GLY A 132 -3.44 1.87 -17.51
N GLY A 133 -4.77 1.95 -17.52
CA GLY A 133 -5.66 0.82 -17.77
C GLY A 133 -5.35 0.09 -19.09
N LYS A 134 -5.18 0.83 -20.19
CA LYS A 134 -4.84 0.28 -21.51
C LYS A 134 -3.49 -0.46 -21.52
N ILE A 135 -2.46 0.13 -20.89
CA ILE A 135 -1.14 -0.51 -20.77
C ILE A 135 -1.20 -1.75 -19.87
N LEU A 136 -1.89 -1.67 -18.72
CA LEU A 136 -2.02 -2.79 -17.79
C LEU A 136 -2.77 -3.97 -18.42
N GLU A 137 -3.86 -3.71 -19.17
CA GLU A 137 -4.62 -4.76 -19.85
C GLU A 137 -3.77 -5.45 -20.93
N LYS A 138 -3.01 -4.68 -21.72
CA LYS A 138 -2.01 -5.16 -22.69
C LYS A 138 -0.91 -6.02 -22.02
N ARG A 139 -0.39 -5.60 -20.86
CA ARG A 139 0.66 -6.32 -20.10
C ARG A 139 0.14 -7.61 -19.45
N LEU A 140 -1.03 -7.56 -18.81
CA LEU A 140 -1.66 -8.71 -18.15
C LEU A 140 -2.53 -9.57 -19.10
N ARG A 141 -2.44 -9.35 -20.42
CA ARG A 141 -3.08 -10.22 -21.41
C ARG A 141 -2.34 -11.55 -21.47
N MET A 142 -3.09 -12.64 -21.32
CA MET A 142 -2.58 -14.00 -21.49
C MET A 142 -2.73 -14.42 -22.94
N THR A 143 -1.72 -15.07 -23.52
CA THR A 143 -1.74 -15.60 -24.89
C THR A 143 -1.02 -16.94 -24.93
N GLU A 144 -1.51 -17.88 -25.74
CA GLU A 144 -1.01 -19.27 -25.81
C GLU A 144 0.45 -19.42 -26.25
N LYS A 145 1.09 -18.31 -26.69
CA LYS A 145 2.51 -18.25 -27.07
C LYS A 145 3.44 -17.86 -25.92
N GLN A 146 2.91 -17.50 -24.74
CA GLN A 146 3.71 -17.17 -23.56
C GLN A 146 4.18 -18.42 -22.82
N HIS A 147 5.28 -18.29 -22.07
CA HIS A 147 5.75 -19.35 -21.18
C HIS A 147 4.70 -19.65 -20.09
N SER A 148 4.61 -20.91 -19.64
CA SER A 148 3.59 -21.37 -18.68
C SER A 148 3.62 -20.58 -17.37
N GLU A 149 4.81 -20.32 -16.85
CA GLU A 149 5.05 -19.49 -15.65
C GLU A 149 4.55 -18.05 -15.82
N LEU A 150 4.84 -17.41 -16.96
CA LEU A 150 4.39 -16.05 -17.26
C LEU A 150 2.87 -15.94 -17.40
N MET A 151 2.18 -17.03 -17.76
CA MET A 151 0.72 -17.13 -17.72
C MET A 151 0.20 -17.39 -16.30
N GLN A 152 0.88 -18.21 -15.49
CA GLN A 152 0.52 -18.44 -14.08
C GLN A 152 0.59 -17.15 -13.25
N VAL A 153 1.69 -16.39 -13.34
CA VAL A 153 1.84 -15.08 -12.68
C VAL A 153 0.68 -14.15 -13.06
N ARG A 154 0.38 -13.99 -14.35
CA ARG A 154 -0.74 -13.16 -14.84
C ARG A 154 -2.11 -13.62 -14.32
N LYS A 155 -2.37 -14.93 -14.36
CA LYS A 155 -3.61 -15.54 -13.85
C LYS A 155 -3.79 -15.26 -12.36
N HIS A 156 -2.74 -15.49 -11.58
CA HIS A 156 -2.81 -15.36 -10.13
C HIS A 156 -2.82 -13.89 -9.67
N VAL A 157 -2.11 -12.97 -10.34
CA VAL A 157 -2.22 -11.52 -10.02
C VAL A 157 -3.69 -11.07 -10.14
N LYS A 158 -4.41 -11.53 -11.16
CA LYS A 158 -5.87 -11.28 -11.32
C LYS A 158 -6.76 -11.99 -10.29
N SER A 159 -6.32 -13.11 -9.72
CA SER A 159 -7.07 -13.81 -8.67
C SER A 159 -6.81 -13.25 -7.26
N CYS A 160 -5.61 -12.80 -6.95
CA CYS A 160 -5.21 -12.48 -5.57
C CYS A 160 -5.63 -11.08 -5.09
N PHE A 161 -5.88 -10.14 -6.00
CA PHE A 161 -6.31 -8.77 -5.68
C PHE A 161 -7.77 -8.51 -6.09
N ASN A 162 -8.58 -7.88 -5.22
CA ASN A 162 -9.95 -7.46 -5.55
C ASN A 162 -9.99 -6.42 -6.69
N ASP A 163 -9.04 -5.50 -6.69
CA ASP A 163 -8.98 -4.34 -7.59
C ASP A 163 -7.53 -4.13 -8.07
N ILE A 164 -7.34 -3.87 -9.37
CA ILE A 164 -6.02 -3.71 -9.99
C ILE A 164 -6.06 -2.54 -10.97
N GLY A 165 -5.48 -1.41 -10.56
CA GLY A 165 -5.36 -0.21 -11.37
C GLY A 165 -3.93 0.02 -11.89
N CYS A 166 -3.80 0.96 -12.83
CA CYS A 166 -2.52 1.47 -13.26
C CYS A 166 -2.66 2.96 -13.58
N PHE A 167 -1.63 3.74 -13.27
CA PHE A 167 -1.55 5.18 -13.52
C PHE A 167 -0.21 5.50 -14.18
N LEU A 168 -0.24 6.25 -15.28
CA LEU A 168 0.96 6.69 -16.00
C LEU A 168 1.27 8.13 -15.63
N MET A 169 2.37 8.36 -14.92
CA MET A 169 2.88 9.70 -14.61
C MET A 169 3.87 10.15 -15.70
N PRO A 170 3.84 11.42 -16.11
CA PRO A 170 4.93 12.03 -16.87
C PRO A 170 6.22 12.08 -16.05
N HIS A 171 7.31 12.49 -16.71
CA HIS A 171 8.56 12.85 -16.03
C HIS A 171 8.37 14.21 -15.30
N PRO A 172 8.90 14.40 -14.08
CA PRO A 172 8.67 15.62 -13.28
C PRO A 172 9.44 16.87 -13.74
N GLY A 173 10.29 16.73 -14.77
CA GLY A 173 11.13 17.79 -15.31
C GLY A 173 12.61 17.61 -14.99
N LEU A 174 13.48 18.07 -15.89
CA LEU A 174 14.94 17.88 -15.75
C LEU A 174 15.51 18.54 -14.49
N LYS A 175 14.91 19.64 -14.02
CA LYS A 175 15.29 20.30 -12.76
C LYS A 175 15.16 19.33 -11.58
N VAL A 176 14.00 18.69 -11.44
CA VAL A 176 13.71 17.69 -10.38
C VAL A 176 14.67 16.51 -10.45
N ALA A 177 14.98 16.04 -11.65
CA ALA A 177 15.83 14.86 -11.85
C ALA A 177 17.34 15.12 -11.69
N THR A 178 17.81 16.37 -11.85
CA THR A 178 19.26 16.67 -11.98
C THR A 178 19.80 17.80 -11.10
N ASN A 179 18.97 18.66 -10.52
CA ASN A 179 19.45 19.75 -9.66
C ASN A 179 19.74 19.24 -8.23
N PRO A 180 21.00 19.23 -7.75
CA PRO A 180 21.33 18.78 -6.39
C PRO A 180 20.83 19.74 -5.29
N THR A 181 20.30 20.91 -5.65
CA THR A 181 19.69 21.89 -4.73
C THR A 181 18.17 22.00 -4.87
N PHE A 182 17.52 21.04 -5.53
CA PHE A 182 16.06 21.00 -5.62
C PHE A 182 15.45 20.79 -4.23
N ASP A 183 14.51 21.65 -3.87
CA ASP A 183 13.87 21.79 -2.55
C ASP A 183 12.44 21.18 -2.50
N GLY A 184 11.98 20.59 -3.60
CA GLY A 184 10.62 20.06 -3.73
C GLY A 184 9.58 21.07 -4.22
N SER A 185 9.95 22.34 -4.41
CA SER A 185 8.99 23.40 -4.69
C SER A 185 8.47 23.38 -6.13
N LEU A 186 7.17 23.69 -6.27
CA LEU A 186 6.40 23.44 -7.50
C LEU A 186 6.82 24.32 -8.69
N LYS A 187 7.54 25.44 -8.44
CA LYS A 187 8.14 26.33 -9.46
C LYS A 187 9.13 25.63 -10.40
N ASP A 188 9.70 24.51 -9.93
CA ASP A 188 10.74 23.75 -10.61
C ASP A 188 10.26 22.35 -11.06
N ILE A 189 8.96 22.08 -10.96
CA ILE A 189 8.29 20.86 -11.43
C ILE A 189 7.45 21.19 -12.67
N ASP A 190 7.52 20.35 -13.70
CA ASP A 190 6.79 20.55 -14.97
C ASP A 190 5.25 20.53 -14.75
N ASP A 191 4.52 21.41 -15.44
CA ASP A 191 3.09 21.62 -15.17
C ASP A 191 2.21 20.38 -15.46
N GLU A 192 2.51 19.62 -16.52
CA GLU A 192 1.81 18.36 -16.83
C GLU A 192 1.97 17.31 -15.71
N PHE A 193 3.11 17.31 -15.00
CA PHE A 193 3.31 16.48 -13.80
C PHE A 193 2.46 16.99 -12.63
N LYS A 194 2.37 18.31 -12.43
CA LYS A 194 1.53 18.92 -11.40
C LYS A 194 0.03 18.72 -11.67
N GLU A 195 -0.39 18.62 -12.92
CA GLU A 195 -1.76 18.24 -13.30
C GLU A 195 -2.04 16.76 -13.01
N ASN A 196 -1.19 15.86 -13.48
CA ASN A 196 -1.34 14.42 -13.21
C ASN A 196 -1.27 14.07 -11.71
N LEU A 197 -0.44 14.77 -10.94
CA LEU A 197 -0.38 14.61 -9.47
C LEU A 197 -1.68 15.06 -8.77
N ARG A 198 -2.42 16.01 -9.36
CA ARG A 198 -3.76 16.43 -8.92
C ARG A 198 -4.87 15.43 -9.27
N GLU A 199 -4.70 14.54 -10.25
CA GLU A 199 -5.56 13.35 -10.44
C GLU A 199 -5.18 12.21 -9.50
N LEU A 200 -3.88 11.84 -9.48
CA LEU A 200 -3.33 10.69 -8.76
C LEU A 200 -3.62 10.73 -7.26
N THR A 201 -3.45 11.87 -6.62
CA THR A 201 -3.53 11.94 -5.15
C THR A 201 -4.97 11.79 -4.65
N PRO A 202 -5.99 12.46 -5.24
CA PRO A 202 -7.40 12.15 -4.98
C PRO A 202 -7.81 10.72 -5.34
N SER A 203 -7.33 10.13 -6.45
CA SER A 203 -7.72 8.75 -6.83
C SER A 203 -7.28 7.69 -5.80
N VAL A 204 -6.29 8.01 -4.95
CA VAL A 204 -5.81 7.15 -3.86
C VAL A 204 -6.32 7.58 -2.46
N LEU A 205 -6.40 8.90 -2.18
CA LEU A 205 -6.55 9.46 -0.82
C LEU A 205 -7.81 10.33 -0.59
N SER A 206 -8.66 10.51 -1.61
CA SER A 206 -10.02 11.03 -1.42
C SER A 206 -10.84 10.12 -0.50
N CYS A 207 -11.95 10.63 0.02
CA CYS A 207 -12.74 9.88 1.00
C CYS A 207 -13.44 8.66 0.38
N GLU A 208 -13.90 8.76 -0.87
CA GLU A 208 -14.55 7.64 -1.57
C GLU A 208 -13.59 6.51 -1.98
N ASN A 209 -12.31 6.83 -2.23
CA ASN A 209 -11.33 5.86 -2.74
C ASN A 209 -10.49 5.14 -1.66
N LEU A 210 -10.64 5.50 -0.39
CA LEU A 210 -9.93 4.86 0.71
C LEU A 210 -10.61 3.55 1.14
N VAL A 211 -9.91 2.41 0.96
CA VAL A 211 -10.43 1.09 1.32
C VAL A 211 -9.95 0.69 2.72
N VAL A 212 -10.87 0.28 3.58
CA VAL A 212 -10.61 -0.32 4.90
C VAL A 212 -9.71 -1.54 4.76
N LYS A 213 -8.79 -1.80 5.70
CA LYS A 213 -8.03 -3.04 5.69
C LYS A 213 -8.92 -4.21 6.09
N SER A 214 -8.99 -5.21 5.21
CA SER A 214 -9.60 -6.50 5.49
C SER A 214 -8.58 -7.63 5.33
N ILE A 215 -8.74 -8.67 6.15
CA ILE A 215 -8.05 -9.95 6.08
C ILE A 215 -9.11 -11.03 6.34
N ASN A 216 -9.17 -12.05 5.49
CA ASN A 216 -10.16 -13.15 5.52
C ASN A 216 -11.63 -12.65 5.66
N GLY A 217 -11.96 -11.50 5.06
CA GLY A 217 -13.29 -10.89 5.09
C GLY A 217 -13.62 -10.07 6.35
N GLY A 218 -12.82 -10.16 7.43
CA GLY A 218 -12.97 -9.32 8.62
C GLY A 218 -12.30 -7.94 8.44
N GLU A 219 -12.83 -6.89 9.05
CA GLU A 219 -12.17 -5.57 9.11
C GLU A 219 -11.07 -5.54 10.18
N VAL A 220 -9.92 -4.95 9.84
CA VAL A 220 -8.73 -4.92 10.68
C VAL A 220 -8.57 -3.53 11.32
N THR A 221 -8.85 -3.44 12.62
CA THR A 221 -8.59 -2.22 13.41
C THR A 221 -7.09 -1.93 13.54
N CYS A 222 -6.72 -0.69 13.86
CA CYS A 222 -5.31 -0.32 14.09
C CYS A 222 -4.59 -1.18 15.15
N ARG A 223 -5.33 -1.71 16.15
CA ARG A 223 -4.77 -2.65 17.13
C ARG A 223 -4.58 -4.05 16.53
N GLY A 224 -5.56 -4.54 15.76
CA GLY A 224 -5.42 -5.81 15.05
C GLY A 224 -4.24 -5.79 14.08
N LEU A 225 -4.08 -4.69 13.33
CA LEU A 225 -2.98 -4.48 12.39
C LEU A 225 -1.59 -4.59 13.05
N LEU A 226 -1.46 -4.15 14.30
CA LEU A 226 -0.22 -4.31 15.07
C LEU A 226 0.10 -5.78 15.39
N GLU A 227 -0.90 -6.62 15.67
CA GLU A 227 -0.70 -8.05 15.89
C GLU A 227 -0.35 -8.79 14.58
N TYR A 228 -0.96 -8.39 13.45
CA TYR A 228 -0.53 -8.85 12.12
C TYR A 228 0.93 -8.46 11.82
N PHE A 229 1.33 -7.21 12.07
CA PHE A 229 2.73 -6.79 11.91
C PHE A 229 3.69 -7.65 12.74
N LYS A 230 3.37 -7.91 14.02
CA LYS A 230 4.19 -8.76 14.90
C LYS A 230 4.29 -10.20 14.40
N ALA A 231 3.18 -10.79 13.96
CA ALA A 231 3.15 -12.16 13.45
C ALA A 231 3.95 -12.29 12.14
N TYR A 232 3.75 -11.36 11.20
CA TYR A 232 4.48 -11.37 9.94
C TYR A 232 5.99 -11.09 10.14
N MET A 233 6.37 -10.16 11.01
CA MET A 233 7.80 -9.94 11.31
C MET A 233 8.49 -11.19 11.85
N LYS A 234 7.82 -12.04 12.64
CA LYS A 234 8.39 -13.30 13.13
C LYS A 234 8.71 -14.30 12.02
N ILE A 235 7.82 -14.48 11.04
CA ILE A 235 8.08 -15.43 9.94
C ILE A 235 9.08 -14.90 8.91
N PHE A 236 9.21 -13.57 8.78
CA PHE A 236 10.19 -12.92 7.91
C PHE A 236 11.55 -12.65 8.61
N GLN A 237 11.75 -13.12 9.85
CA GLN A 237 13.05 -13.07 10.56
C GLN A 237 14.00 -14.23 10.19
N GLY A 238 13.54 -15.25 9.46
CA GLY A 238 14.37 -16.38 9.03
C GLY A 238 15.37 -16.01 7.93
N GLU A 239 16.36 -16.88 7.68
CA GLU A 239 17.36 -16.66 6.61
C GLU A 239 16.79 -16.85 5.20
N GLU A 240 15.72 -17.65 5.06
CA GLU A 240 14.99 -17.86 3.80
C GLU A 240 13.70 -17.02 3.72
N LEU A 241 13.01 -17.02 2.57
CA LEU A 241 11.65 -16.48 2.48
C LEU A 241 10.67 -17.50 3.09
N PRO A 242 9.70 -17.08 3.92
CA PRO A 242 8.77 -18.01 4.55
C PRO A 242 7.89 -18.70 3.52
N GLU A 243 7.66 -20.00 3.69
CA GLU A 243 6.74 -20.76 2.85
C GLU A 243 5.34 -20.12 2.82
N PRO A 244 4.62 -20.16 1.68
CA PRO A 244 3.20 -19.79 1.58
C PRO A 244 2.31 -20.31 2.72
N LYS A 245 2.54 -21.55 3.16
CA LYS A 245 1.83 -22.18 4.28
C LYS A 245 2.11 -21.52 5.63
N SER A 246 3.35 -21.12 5.89
CA SER A 246 3.76 -20.41 7.11
C SER A 246 3.19 -19.00 7.16
N MET A 247 3.08 -18.30 6.02
CA MET A 247 2.35 -17.03 5.91
C MET A 247 0.85 -17.18 6.22
N LEU A 248 0.21 -18.27 5.80
CA LEU A 248 -1.20 -18.55 6.07
C LEU A 248 -1.43 -18.85 7.56
N LEU A 249 -0.60 -19.70 8.17
CA LEU A 249 -0.66 -19.99 9.61
C LEU A 249 -0.46 -18.73 10.46
N ALA A 250 0.54 -17.89 10.16
CA ALA A 250 0.75 -16.62 10.85
C ALA A 250 -0.44 -15.64 10.70
N THR A 251 -1.14 -15.68 9.56
CA THR A 251 -2.37 -14.89 9.34
C THR A 251 -3.52 -15.37 10.23
N ALA A 252 -3.67 -16.68 10.42
CA ALA A 252 -4.66 -17.27 11.31
C ALA A 252 -4.35 -16.99 12.79
N GLU A 253 -3.09 -17.12 13.22
CA GLU A 253 -2.64 -16.76 14.57
C GLU A 253 -2.89 -15.28 14.88
N ALA A 254 -2.50 -14.38 13.96
CA ALA A 254 -2.70 -12.95 14.12
C ALA A 254 -4.18 -12.55 14.22
N ASN A 255 -5.06 -13.19 13.44
CA ASN A 255 -6.50 -12.99 13.52
C ASN A 255 -7.05 -13.36 14.91
N ASN A 256 -6.66 -14.53 15.42
CA ASN A 256 -7.05 -14.99 16.76
C ASN A 256 -6.51 -14.07 17.87
N LEU A 257 -5.27 -13.59 17.76
CA LEU A 257 -4.68 -12.62 18.70
C LEU A 257 -5.41 -11.26 18.65
N ALA A 258 -5.76 -10.77 17.46
CA ALA A 258 -6.53 -9.54 17.29
C ALA A 258 -7.94 -9.64 17.90
N ALA A 259 -8.63 -10.76 17.68
CA ALA A 259 -9.94 -11.04 18.27
C ALA A 259 -9.88 -11.14 19.81
N LEU A 260 -8.85 -11.80 20.36
CA LEU A 260 -8.61 -11.88 21.80
C LEU A 260 -8.30 -10.50 22.40
N ALA A 261 -7.44 -9.71 21.75
CA ALA A 261 -7.08 -8.36 22.21
C ALA A 261 -8.27 -7.39 22.17
N SER A 262 -9.17 -7.53 21.19
CA SER A 262 -10.43 -6.78 21.10
C SER A 262 -11.42 -7.19 22.21
N SER A 263 -11.58 -8.49 22.42
CA SER A 263 -12.47 -9.05 23.46
C SER A 263 -12.04 -8.63 24.87
N LYS A 264 -10.74 -8.68 25.16
CA LYS A 264 -10.17 -8.23 26.44
C LYS A 264 -10.37 -6.73 26.68
N ASP A 265 -10.25 -5.91 25.64
CA ASP A 265 -10.48 -4.45 25.71
C ASP A 265 -11.95 -4.12 26.02
N SER A 266 -12.87 -4.78 25.32
CA SER A 266 -14.32 -4.66 25.54
C SER A 266 -14.73 -5.07 26.95
N TYR A 267 -14.18 -6.18 27.47
CA TYR A 267 -14.37 -6.59 28.86
C TYR A 267 -13.82 -5.56 29.85
N THR A 268 -12.57 -5.11 29.65
CA THR A 268 -11.88 -4.18 30.55
C THR A 268 -12.66 -2.86 30.66
N LYS A 269 -13.03 -2.24 29.54
CA LYS A 269 -13.83 -1.01 29.51
C LYS A 269 -15.19 -1.14 30.20
N ARG A 270 -15.88 -2.27 30.01
CA ARG A 270 -17.17 -2.55 30.67
C ARG A 270 -17.00 -2.72 32.18
N MET A 271 -15.95 -3.40 32.62
CA MET A 271 -15.62 -3.58 34.04
C MET A 271 -15.23 -2.25 34.69
N GLU A 272 -14.32 -1.49 34.09
CA GLU A 272 -13.95 -0.14 34.53
C GLU A 272 -15.19 0.73 34.71
N THR A 273 -16.00 0.89 33.65
CA THR A 273 -17.24 1.68 33.68
C THR A 273 -18.15 1.23 34.83
N SER A 274 -18.33 -0.08 35.02
CA SER A 274 -19.16 -0.64 36.10
C SER A 274 -18.61 -0.39 37.51
N VAL A 275 -17.28 -0.33 37.66
CA VAL A 275 -16.61 -0.02 38.94
C VAL A 275 -16.67 1.48 39.23
N TRP A 276 -16.48 2.34 38.22
CA TRP A 276 -16.66 3.79 38.35
C TRP A 276 -18.09 4.15 38.77
N TRP A 277 -19.12 3.53 38.18
CA TRP A 277 -20.51 3.71 38.62
C TRP A 277 -20.73 3.33 40.09
N ARG A 278 -20.16 2.22 40.56
CA ARG A 278 -20.25 1.81 41.97
C ARG A 278 -19.54 2.78 42.90
N HIS A 279 -18.37 3.29 42.51
CA HIS A 279 -17.66 4.31 43.28
C HIS A 279 -18.43 5.63 43.34
N ALA A 280 -19.02 6.09 42.23
CA ALA A 280 -19.82 7.31 42.20
C ALA A 280 -21.03 7.24 43.16
N ILE A 281 -21.74 6.11 43.17
CA ILE A 281 -22.88 5.87 44.08
C ILE A 281 -22.41 5.81 45.54
N LEU A 282 -21.26 5.17 45.83
CA LEU A 282 -20.68 5.12 47.18
C LEU A 282 -20.02 6.43 47.64
N SER A 283 -19.83 7.40 46.73
CA SER A 283 -19.24 8.73 47.03
C SER A 283 -20.30 9.83 47.09
N SER A 284 -21.58 9.48 47.01
CA SER A 284 -22.74 10.40 47.03
C SER A 284 -23.81 9.98 48.04
N ALA A 285 -23.42 9.19 49.04
CA ALA A 285 -24.19 8.76 50.21
C ALA A 285 -23.38 9.00 51.49
#